data_AF-A0AAU9IGA3-F1
#
_entry.id   AF-A0AAU9IGA3-F1
#
_cell.length_a   1.000
_cell.length_b   1.000
_cell.length_c   1.000
_cell.angle_alpha   90.00
_cell.angle_beta   90.00
_cell.angle_gamma   90.00
#
_symmetry.space_group_name_H-M   'P 1'
#
loop_
_entity.id
_entity.type
_entity.pdbx_description
1 polymer ?
#
loop_
_entity_poly.entity_id
_entity_poly.type
_entity_poly.pdbx_seq_one_letter_code
_entity_poly.pdbx_strand_id
1 'polypeptide(L)'
;MALKLFLWYENKLIQKPLITKSCTAFCTAILGDILSQYIEKRAHHLGFSANYQIERSFKMGLYGFFFSAPLYHNWLGYLYKAIPGRSLLAVAKKVLVDQLFFSWIAMSSYFIFVTLLMGGSFSQGITKIKNGIVEVWLTGIKVWPFVAIISFGFLPLHFQVTFGCITAMFWSTYMSYQVNYKHKHFDLE
;
A
#
# COMPACT_ATOMS: atom_id res chain seq x y z
N MET A 1 -16.66 0.40 -24.98
CA MET A 1 -15.62 1.37 -24.56
C MET A 1 -14.72 0.82 -23.46
N ALA A 2 -15.28 0.33 -22.33
CA ALA A 2 -14.52 -0.19 -21.19
C ALA A 2 -13.53 -1.32 -21.54
N LEU A 3 -13.95 -2.31 -22.35
CA LEU A 3 -13.07 -3.41 -22.76
C LEU A 3 -11.83 -2.92 -23.53
N LYS A 4 -11.99 -1.92 -24.42
CA LYS A 4 -10.86 -1.35 -25.18
C LYS A 4 -9.85 -0.66 -24.25
N LEU A 5 -10.35 0.05 -23.23
CA LEU A 5 -9.50 0.69 -22.23
C LEU A 5 -8.75 -0.34 -21.38
N PHE A 6 -9.43 -1.41 -20.97
CA PHE A 6 -8.82 -2.51 -20.21
C PHE A 6 -7.69 -3.17 -21.01
N LEU A 7 -7.94 -3.56 -22.26
CA LEU A 7 -6.94 -4.19 -23.11
C LEU A 7 -5.76 -3.25 -23.40
N TRP A 8 -6.02 -1.96 -23.58
CA TRP A 8 -4.96 -0.96 -23.71
C TRP A 8 -4.08 -0.90 -22.46
N TYR A 9 -4.69 -0.89 -21.27
CA TYR A 9 -3.97 -0.84 -20.00
C TYR A 9 -3.17 -2.13 -19.75
N GLU A 10 -3.76 -3.30 -20.02
CA GLU A 10 -3.08 -4.60 -19.98
C GLU A 10 -1.85 -4.60 -20.90
N ASN A 11 -2.00 -4.12 -22.13
CA ASN A 11 -0.89 -4.02 -23.07
C ASN A 11 0.23 -3.10 -22.54
N LYS A 12 -0.11 -1.97 -21.89
CA LYS A 12 0.89 -1.10 -21.24
C LYS A 12 1.57 -1.77 -20.05
N LEU A 13 0.84 -2.55 -19.25
CA LEU A 13 1.41 -3.34 -18.17
C LEU A 13 2.41 -4.40 -18.68
N ILE A 14 2.28 -4.87 -19.92
CA ILE A 14 3.20 -5.83 -20.52
C ILE A 14 4.39 -5.12 -21.19
N GLN A 15 4.15 -4.09 -22.01
CA GLN A 15 5.21 -3.40 -22.77
C GLN A 15 6.08 -2.49 -21.91
N LYS A 16 5.49 -1.79 -20.93
CA LYS A 16 6.18 -0.82 -20.07
C LYS A 16 5.76 -1.05 -18.62
N PRO A 17 6.10 -2.21 -18.04
CA PRO A 17 5.53 -2.66 -16.78
C PRO A 17 5.83 -1.70 -15.62
N LEU A 18 7.09 -1.28 -15.47
CA LEU A 18 7.51 -0.46 -14.33
C LEU A 18 6.79 0.90 -14.31
N ILE A 19 6.86 1.65 -15.41
CA ILE A 19 6.23 2.98 -15.51
C ILE A 19 4.71 2.88 -15.33
N THR A 20 4.06 1.90 -15.97
CA THR A 20 2.61 1.74 -15.88
C THR A 20 2.17 1.44 -14.44
N LYS A 21 2.91 0.56 -13.75
CA LYS A 21 2.67 0.24 -12.34
C LYS A 21 2.94 1.45 -11.43
N SER A 22 4.00 2.22 -11.68
CA SER A 22 4.29 3.46 -10.95
C SER A 22 3.20 4.52 -11.11
N CYS A 23 2.70 4.76 -12.33
CA CYS A 23 1.56 5.66 -12.54
C CYS A 23 0.31 5.17 -11.82
N THR A 24 0.06 3.85 -11.83
CA THR A 24 -1.08 3.25 -11.13
C THR A 24 -0.96 3.47 -9.62
N ALA A 25 0.22 3.25 -9.04
CA ALA A 25 0.49 3.49 -7.64
C ALA A 25 0.37 4.98 -7.26
N PHE A 26 0.81 5.89 -8.12
CA PHE A 26 0.64 7.33 -7.93
C PHE A 26 -0.84 7.71 -7.76
N CYS A 27 -1.67 7.31 -8.73
CA CYS A 27 -3.09 7.65 -8.73
C CYS A 27 -3.84 7.02 -7.55
N THR A 28 -3.59 5.73 -7.28
CA THR A 28 -4.27 5.01 -6.17
C THR A 28 -3.82 5.51 -4.80
N ALA A 29 -2.55 5.90 -4.63
CA ALA A 29 -2.08 6.48 -3.38
C ALA A 29 -2.68 7.87 -3.11
N ILE A 30 -2.83 8.72 -4.13
CA ILE A 30 -3.55 10.01 -4.02
C ILE A 30 -5.00 9.76 -3.60
N LEU A 31 -5.71 8.86 -4.30
CA LEU A 31 -7.10 8.55 -3.99
C LEU A 31 -7.25 7.97 -2.58
N GLY A 32 -6.36 7.08 -2.18
CA GLY A 32 -6.36 6.48 -0.84
C GLY A 32 -6.15 7.52 0.25
N ASP A 33 -5.25 8.46 0.06
CA ASP A 33 -5.02 9.53 1.04
C ASP A 33 -6.19 10.52 1.11
N ILE A 34 -6.82 10.87 -0.02
CA ILE A 34 -8.05 11.69 -0.03
C ILE A 34 -9.17 10.99 0.75
N LEU A 35 -9.35 9.67 0.56
CA LEU A 35 -10.34 8.88 1.31
C LEU A 35 -10.01 8.82 2.80
N SER A 36 -8.75 8.63 3.17
CA SER A 36 -8.31 8.70 4.58
C SER A 36 -8.61 10.05 5.20
N GLN A 37 -8.31 11.15 4.50
CA GLN A 37 -8.61 12.50 4.98
C GLN A 37 -10.12 12.75 5.12
N TYR A 38 -10.94 12.17 4.24
CA TYR A 38 -12.39 12.23 4.37
C TYR A 38 -12.87 11.55 5.66
N ILE A 39 -12.32 10.37 5.98
CA ILE A 39 -12.61 9.65 7.23
C ILE A 39 -12.13 10.43 8.45
N GLU A 40 -10.92 10.99 8.42
CA GLU A 40 -10.35 11.85 9.49
C GLU A 40 -11.28 13.03 9.79
N LYS A 41 -11.71 13.77 8.75
CA LYS A 41 -12.62 14.92 8.91
C LYS A 41 -13.96 14.52 9.52
N ARG A 42 -14.54 13.42 9.05
CA ARG A 42 -15.82 12.92 9.57
C ARG A 42 -15.69 12.48 11.02
N ALA A 43 -14.58 11.85 11.39
CA ALA A 43 -14.35 11.42 12.76
C ALA A 43 -14.22 12.60 13.72
N HIS A 44 -13.49 13.65 13.34
CA HIS A 44 -13.26 14.83 14.17
C HIS A 44 -14.36 15.90 14.09
N HIS A 45 -15.49 15.63 13.43
CA HIS A 45 -16.59 16.61 13.21
C HIS A 45 -16.10 17.95 12.62
N LEU A 46 -15.02 17.91 11.83
CA LEU A 46 -14.48 19.10 11.19
C LEU A 46 -15.50 19.62 10.18
N GLY A 47 -15.88 20.90 10.30
CA GLY A 47 -16.84 21.55 9.42
C GLY A 47 -16.37 21.61 7.96
N PHE A 48 -17.28 22.00 7.06
CA PHE A 48 -17.01 22.11 5.61
C PHE A 48 -15.78 22.97 5.26
N SER A 49 -15.38 23.90 6.13
CA SER A 49 -14.21 24.78 5.97
C SER A 49 -12.85 24.10 6.19
N ALA A 50 -12.80 22.88 6.74
CA ALA A 50 -11.55 22.14 6.87
C ALA A 50 -11.09 21.69 5.49
N ASN A 51 -10.00 22.29 4.99
CA ASN A 51 -9.47 22.01 3.65
C ASN A 51 -8.80 20.63 3.58
N TYR A 52 -8.87 19.98 2.41
CA TYR A 52 -8.08 18.77 2.16
C TYR A 52 -6.61 19.17 1.98
N GLN A 53 -5.71 18.42 2.59
CA GLN A 53 -4.27 18.57 2.45
C GLN A 53 -3.83 17.94 1.12
N ILE A 54 -4.01 18.66 0.02
CA ILE A 54 -3.68 18.17 -1.32
C ILE A 54 -2.17 17.88 -1.47
N GLU A 55 -1.33 18.68 -0.81
CA GLU A 55 0.12 18.46 -0.77
C GLU A 55 0.47 17.10 -0.15
N ARG A 56 -0.22 16.72 0.94
CA ARG A 56 -0.07 15.40 1.58
C ARG A 56 -0.42 14.28 0.60
N SER A 57 -1.54 14.41 -0.11
CA SER A 57 -1.97 13.40 -1.08
C SER A 57 -0.99 13.28 -2.25
N PHE A 58 -0.49 14.41 -2.76
CA PHE A 58 0.52 14.42 -3.82
C PHE A 58 1.82 13.73 -3.36
N LYS A 59 2.29 14.02 -2.14
CA LYS A 59 3.45 13.34 -1.52
C LYS A 59 3.24 11.83 -1.43
N MET A 60 2.05 11.37 -1.05
CA MET A 60 1.71 9.94 -1.06
C MET A 60 1.74 9.35 -2.48
N GLY A 61 1.26 10.12 -3.47
CA GLY A 61 1.43 9.78 -4.88
C GLY A 61 2.90 9.57 -5.26
N LEU A 62 3.78 10.50 -4.89
CA LEU A 62 5.22 10.40 -5.16
C LEU A 62 5.85 9.14 -4.51
N TYR A 63 5.46 8.82 -3.27
CA TYR A 63 5.86 7.56 -2.64
C TYR A 63 5.40 6.34 -3.46
N GLY A 64 4.14 6.34 -3.92
CA GLY A 64 3.59 5.30 -4.78
C GLY A 64 4.41 5.12 -6.06
N PHE A 65 4.70 6.24 -6.75
CA PHE A 65 5.37 6.27 -8.05
C PHE A 65 6.84 5.86 -7.98
N PHE A 66 7.62 6.52 -7.11
CA PHE A 66 9.07 6.42 -7.08
C PHE A 66 9.57 5.28 -6.22
N PHE A 67 8.77 4.82 -5.26
CA PHE A 67 9.26 3.90 -4.25
C PHE A 67 8.42 2.62 -4.16
N SER A 68 7.14 2.72 -3.83
CA SER A 68 6.29 1.55 -3.55
C SER A 68 6.16 0.61 -4.76
N ALA A 69 5.76 1.14 -5.93
CA ALA A 69 5.60 0.32 -7.13
C ALA A 69 6.92 -0.26 -7.64
N PRO A 70 8.03 0.49 -7.75
CA PRO A 70 9.32 -0.06 -8.12
C PRO A 70 9.82 -1.14 -7.14
N LEU A 71 9.69 -0.91 -5.83
CA LEU A 71 10.07 -1.90 -4.82
C LEU A 71 9.30 -3.21 -5.00
N TYR A 72 7.98 -3.12 -5.08
CA TYR A 72 7.14 -4.31 -5.22
C TYR A 72 7.28 -4.99 -6.58
N HIS A 73 7.46 -4.23 -7.66
CA HIS A 73 7.76 -4.77 -8.99
C HIS A 73 9.01 -5.66 -8.97
N ASN A 74 10.10 -5.15 -8.38
CA ASN A 74 11.35 -5.90 -8.30
C ASN A 74 11.23 -7.09 -7.34
N TRP A 75 10.57 -6.92 -6.20
CA TRP A 75 10.29 -8.00 -5.26
C TRP A 75 9.58 -9.18 -5.94
N LEU A 76 8.50 -8.92 -6.70
CA LEU A 76 7.81 -9.96 -7.44
C LEU A 76 8.74 -10.62 -8.47
N GLY A 77 9.60 -9.87 -9.14
CA GLY A 77 10.62 -10.42 -10.03
C GLY A 77 11.54 -11.43 -9.33
N TYR A 78 12.05 -11.10 -8.14
CA TYR A 78 12.89 -12.00 -7.35
C TYR A 78 12.10 -13.20 -6.80
N LEU A 79 10.91 -12.95 -6.27
CA LEU A 79 10.06 -13.97 -5.66
C LEU A 79 9.66 -15.05 -6.66
N TYR A 80 9.32 -14.68 -7.90
CA TYR A 80 8.94 -15.64 -8.94
C TYR A 80 10.14 -16.38 -9.56
N LYS A 81 11.35 -15.81 -9.49
CA LYS A 81 12.59 -16.52 -9.82
C LYS A 81 12.92 -17.57 -8.76
N ALA A 82 12.76 -17.23 -7.48
CA ALA A 82 13.06 -18.11 -6.35
C ALA A 82 12.00 -19.21 -6.15
N ILE A 83 10.73 -18.88 -6.36
CA ILE A 83 9.59 -19.78 -6.15
C ILE A 83 8.74 -19.80 -7.43
N PRO A 84 9.10 -20.60 -8.45
CA PRO A 84 8.35 -20.66 -9.69
C PRO A 84 7.00 -21.38 -9.52
N GLY A 85 6.08 -21.15 -10.47
CA GLY A 85 4.80 -21.84 -10.54
C GLY A 85 3.70 -21.30 -9.61
N ARG A 86 2.55 -21.99 -9.61
CA ARG A 86 1.33 -21.63 -8.87
C ARG A 86 0.69 -22.82 -8.16
N SER A 87 1.45 -23.88 -7.88
CA SER A 87 0.94 -24.97 -7.03
C SER A 87 0.57 -24.43 -5.64
N LEU A 88 -0.32 -25.11 -4.92
CA LEU A 88 -0.71 -24.71 -3.57
C LEU A 88 0.52 -24.49 -2.66
N LEU A 89 1.51 -25.38 -2.75
CA LEU A 89 2.77 -25.26 -2.02
C LEU A 89 3.58 -24.02 -2.45
N ALA A 90 3.66 -23.73 -3.76
CA ALA A 90 4.36 -22.55 -4.25
C ALA A 90 3.68 -21.26 -3.78
N VAL A 91 2.35 -21.19 -3.82
CA VAL A 91 1.58 -20.05 -3.31
C VAL A 91 1.80 -19.89 -1.81
N ALA A 92 1.68 -20.96 -1.02
CA ALA A 92 1.92 -20.92 0.42
C ALA A 92 3.33 -20.42 0.76
N LYS A 93 4.36 -20.91 0.07
CA LYS A 93 5.75 -20.43 0.24
C LYS A 93 5.89 -18.95 -0.09
N LYS A 94 5.30 -18.48 -1.20
CA LYS A 94 5.31 -17.06 -1.58
C LYS A 94 4.65 -16.19 -0.51
N VAL A 95 3.47 -16.58 -0.04
CA VAL A 95 2.75 -15.87 1.02
C VAL A 95 3.61 -15.80 2.29
N LEU A 96 4.18 -16.91 2.75
CA LEU A 96 5.02 -16.91 3.95
C LEU A 96 6.22 -15.97 3.82
N VAL A 97 6.95 -16.04 2.71
CA VAL A 97 8.11 -15.18 2.47
C VAL A 97 7.69 -13.71 2.34
N ASP A 98 6.60 -13.43 1.65
CA ASP A 98 6.07 -12.08 1.49
C ASP A 98 5.67 -11.47 2.85
N GLN A 99 5.01 -12.25 3.70
CA GLN A 99 4.47 -11.78 4.98
C GLN A 99 5.50 -11.74 6.10
N LEU A 100 6.48 -12.65 6.13
CA LEU A 100 7.48 -12.72 7.19
C LEU A 100 8.76 -11.93 6.89
N PHE A 101 9.03 -11.64 5.62
CA PHE A 101 10.25 -10.93 5.22
C PHE A 101 9.96 -9.62 4.49
N PHE A 102 9.23 -9.69 3.37
CA PHE A 102 9.04 -8.50 2.53
C PHE A 102 8.17 -7.44 3.20
N SER A 103 7.13 -7.83 3.94
CA SER A 103 6.26 -6.90 4.67
C SER A 103 7.06 -5.99 5.62
N TRP A 104 8.04 -6.51 6.34
CA TRP A 104 8.90 -5.74 7.25
C TRP A 104 9.75 -4.71 6.51
N ILE A 105 10.30 -5.10 5.35
CA ILE A 105 11.08 -4.19 4.50
C ILE A 105 10.17 -3.10 3.92
N ALA A 106 9.00 -3.49 3.38
CA ALA A 106 8.04 -2.57 2.79
C ALA A 106 7.48 -1.58 3.83
N MET A 107 7.19 -2.04 5.05
CA MET A 107 6.69 -1.20 6.13
C MET A 107 7.77 -0.27 6.68
N SER A 108 8.98 -0.78 6.92
CA SER A 108 10.10 0.06 7.38
C SER A 108 10.39 1.18 6.39
N SER A 109 10.43 0.84 5.11
CA SER A 109 10.64 1.84 4.06
C SER A 109 9.49 2.82 3.93
N TYR A 110 8.23 2.39 4.11
CA TYR A 110 7.08 3.30 4.21
C TYR A 110 7.25 4.32 5.33
N PHE A 111 7.56 3.86 6.56
CA PHE A 111 7.72 4.76 7.72
C PHE A 111 8.82 5.80 7.50
N ILE A 112 9.97 5.39 6.97
CA ILE A 112 11.08 6.28 6.66
C ILE A 112 10.66 7.27 5.56
N PHE A 113 10.19 6.76 4.42
CA PHE A 113 9.94 7.59 3.24
C PHE A 113 8.85 8.63 3.49
N VAL A 114 7.74 8.22 4.10
CA VAL A 114 6.65 9.14 4.46
C VAL A 114 7.13 10.17 5.48
N THR A 115 7.95 9.78 6.46
CA THR A 115 8.48 10.73 7.44
C THR A 115 9.35 11.80 6.76
N LEU A 116 10.23 11.40 5.85
CA LEU A 116 11.07 12.34 5.09
C LEU A 116 10.23 13.24 4.18
N LEU A 117 9.24 12.68 3.46
CA LEU A 117 8.35 13.47 2.61
C LEU A 117 7.55 14.53 3.38
N MET A 118 7.22 14.24 4.63
CA MET A 118 6.51 15.17 5.51
C MET A 118 7.46 16.17 6.22
N GLY A 119 8.73 16.23 5.83
CA GLY A 119 9.73 17.16 6.38
C GLY A 119 10.37 16.68 7.69
N GLY A 120 10.13 15.44 8.10
CA GLY A 120 10.79 14.83 9.25
C GLY A 120 12.20 14.33 8.93
N SER A 121 12.94 13.93 9.96
CA SER A 121 14.29 13.39 9.83
C SER A 121 14.31 11.85 9.73
N PHE A 122 15.41 11.29 9.25
CA PHE A 122 15.61 9.84 9.20
C PHE A 122 15.51 9.21 10.59
N SER A 123 16.07 9.85 11.61
CA SER A 123 15.99 9.41 13.01
C SER A 123 14.53 9.31 13.49
N GLN A 124 13.69 10.30 13.17
CA GLN A 124 12.25 10.24 13.46
C GLN A 124 11.57 9.06 12.76
N GLY A 125 11.96 8.75 11.53
CA GLY A 125 11.49 7.56 10.80
C GLY A 125 11.83 6.26 11.54
N ILE A 126 13.08 6.13 12.03
CA ILE A 126 13.51 4.98 12.84
C ILE A 126 12.72 4.88 14.14
N THR A 127 12.48 6.00 14.82
CA THR A 127 11.65 6.02 16.03
C THR A 127 10.24 5.53 15.75
N LYS A 128 9.62 5.95 14.63
CA LYS A 128 8.29 5.44 14.24
C LYS A 128 8.29 3.94 13.95
N ILE A 129 9.34 3.43 13.31
CA ILE A 129 9.50 1.98 13.11
C ILE A 129 9.52 1.27 14.48
N LYS A 130 10.41 1.69 15.38
CA LYS A 130 10.55 1.07 16.71
C LYS A 130 9.24 1.04 17.50
N ASN A 131 8.45 2.11 17.39
CA ASN A 131 7.24 2.26 18.18
C ASN A 131 6.01 1.59 17.56
N GLY A 132 5.90 1.55 16.22
CA GLY A 132 4.65 1.22 15.54
C GLY A 132 4.69 0.00 14.63
N ILE A 133 5.88 -0.46 14.19
CA ILE A 133 5.95 -1.46 13.11
C ILE A 133 5.27 -2.78 13.49
N VAL A 134 5.42 -3.22 14.73
CA VAL A 134 4.85 -4.49 15.22
C VAL A 134 3.33 -4.42 15.26
N GLU A 135 2.75 -3.34 15.79
CA GLU A 135 1.28 -3.18 15.86
C GLU A 135 0.67 -3.13 14.46
N VAL A 136 1.26 -2.35 13.56
CA VAL A 136 0.78 -2.27 12.17
C VAL A 136 0.94 -3.62 11.48
N TRP A 137 2.01 -4.37 11.75
CA TRP A 137 2.25 -5.67 11.15
C TRP A 137 1.25 -6.72 11.65
N LEU A 138 0.96 -6.75 12.97
CA LEU A 138 -0.06 -7.61 13.56
C LEU A 138 -1.47 -7.30 13.07
N THR A 139 -1.76 -6.03 12.77
CA THR A 139 -3.02 -5.65 12.12
C THR A 139 -3.03 -6.14 10.67
N GLY A 140 -1.90 -5.98 9.98
CA GLY A 140 -1.72 -6.36 8.60
C GLY A 140 -1.82 -7.86 8.35
N ILE A 141 -1.26 -8.70 9.22
CA ILE A 141 -1.25 -10.16 9.06
C ILE A 141 -2.66 -10.77 9.09
N LYS A 142 -3.66 -10.03 9.58
CA LYS A 142 -5.07 -10.46 9.54
C LYS A 142 -5.72 -10.29 8.16
N VAL A 143 -5.11 -9.49 7.27
CA VAL A 143 -5.68 -9.11 5.97
C VAL A 143 -4.76 -9.50 4.82
N TRP A 144 -3.48 -9.14 4.90
CA TRP A 144 -2.52 -9.29 3.80
C TRP A 144 -2.27 -10.72 3.33
N PRO A 145 -2.27 -11.77 4.18
CA PRO A 145 -2.16 -13.14 3.69
C PRO A 145 -3.27 -13.53 2.71
N PHE A 146 -4.51 -13.10 2.96
CA PHE A 146 -5.64 -13.37 2.05
C PHE A 146 -5.45 -12.65 0.71
N VAL A 147 -5.02 -11.39 0.76
CA VAL A 147 -4.68 -10.59 -0.42
C VAL A 147 -3.55 -11.26 -1.22
N ALA A 148 -2.52 -11.75 -0.54
CA ALA A 148 -1.38 -12.43 -1.15
C ALA A 148 -1.78 -13.77 -1.78
N ILE A 149 -2.68 -14.55 -1.15
CA ILE A 149 -3.23 -15.78 -1.73
C ILE A 149 -3.96 -15.48 -3.04
N ILE A 150 -4.82 -14.44 -3.06
CA ILE A 150 -5.52 -14.01 -4.28
C ILE A 150 -4.52 -13.60 -5.36
N SER A 151 -3.56 -12.76 -5.00
CA SER A 151 -2.53 -12.23 -5.90
C SER A 151 -1.68 -13.34 -6.53
N PHE A 152 -1.08 -14.21 -5.71
CA PHE A 152 -0.13 -15.23 -6.17
C PHE A 152 -0.80 -16.47 -6.75
N GLY A 153 -2.01 -16.80 -6.29
CA GLY A 153 -2.77 -17.95 -6.75
C GLY A 153 -3.47 -17.70 -8.09
N PHE A 154 -4.09 -16.53 -8.26
CA PHE A 154 -5.06 -16.32 -9.33
C PHE A 154 -4.64 -15.27 -10.35
N LEU A 155 -3.89 -14.23 -9.94
CA LEU A 155 -3.60 -13.11 -10.84
C LEU A 155 -2.35 -13.33 -11.70
N PRO A 156 -2.38 -12.94 -12.99
CA PRO A 156 -1.18 -12.75 -13.81
C PRO A 156 -0.17 -11.78 -13.16
N LEU A 157 1.12 -12.08 -13.29
CA LEU A 157 2.21 -11.31 -12.66
C LEU A 157 2.16 -9.80 -12.98
N HIS A 158 1.73 -9.44 -14.18
CA HIS A 158 1.64 -8.05 -14.60
C HIS A 158 0.54 -7.27 -13.86
N PHE A 159 -0.54 -7.93 -13.39
CA PHE A 159 -1.62 -7.31 -12.61
C PHE A 159 -1.38 -7.27 -11.09
N GLN A 160 -0.44 -8.05 -10.55
CA GLN A 160 -0.28 -8.19 -9.09
C GLN A 160 0.10 -6.89 -8.38
N VAL A 161 0.89 -6.02 -9.03
CA VAL A 161 1.20 -4.69 -8.48
C VAL A 161 -0.04 -3.80 -8.49
N THR A 162 -0.78 -3.76 -9.60
CA THR A 162 -2.04 -3.01 -9.70
C THR A 162 -3.05 -3.43 -8.64
N PHE A 163 -3.23 -4.74 -8.45
CA PHE A 163 -4.08 -5.29 -7.40
C PHE A 163 -3.61 -4.90 -6.00
N GLY A 164 -2.31 -4.97 -5.75
CA GLY A 164 -1.70 -4.49 -4.50
C GLY A 164 -1.96 -3.01 -4.24
N CYS A 165 -1.82 -2.15 -5.26
CA CYS A 165 -2.09 -0.71 -5.15
C CYS A 165 -3.55 -0.40 -4.81
N ILE A 166 -4.50 -1.06 -5.48
CA ILE A 166 -5.93 -0.90 -5.19
C ILE A 166 -6.24 -1.37 -3.77
N THR A 167 -5.67 -2.50 -3.34
CA THR A 167 -5.88 -3.01 -1.99
C THR A 167 -5.27 -2.07 -0.94
N ALA A 168 -4.08 -1.52 -1.22
CA ALA A 168 -3.40 -0.56 -0.35
C ALA A 168 -4.22 0.73 -0.17
N MET A 169 -4.92 1.20 -1.20
CA MET A 169 -5.84 2.34 -1.11
C MET A 169 -6.94 2.12 -0.04
N PHE A 170 -7.56 0.93 -0.05
CA PHE A 170 -8.56 0.56 0.97
C PHE A 170 -7.92 0.36 2.35
N TRP A 171 -6.73 -0.25 2.41
CA TRP A 171 -5.96 -0.42 3.64
C TRP A 171 -5.64 0.93 4.30
N SER A 172 -5.19 1.93 3.54
CA SER A 172 -4.91 3.28 4.06
C SER A 172 -6.16 3.91 4.67
N THR A 173 -7.31 3.75 4.02
CA THR A 173 -8.60 4.25 4.52
C THR A 173 -9.01 3.54 5.80
N TYR A 174 -8.85 2.20 5.86
CA TYR A 174 -9.13 1.39 7.04
C TYR A 174 -8.23 1.77 8.22
N MET A 175 -6.93 1.97 8.00
CA MET A 175 -5.99 2.38 9.05
C MET A 175 -6.35 3.76 9.60
N SER A 176 -6.71 4.70 8.72
CA SER A 176 -7.21 6.01 9.12
C SER A 176 -8.46 5.89 9.99
N TYR A 177 -9.43 5.04 9.59
CA TYR A 177 -10.60 4.76 10.42
C TYR A 177 -10.23 4.18 11.80
N GLN A 178 -9.35 3.16 11.85
CA GLN A 178 -8.96 2.50 13.09
C GLN A 178 -8.29 3.46 14.08
N VAL A 179 -7.36 4.30 13.60
CA VAL A 179 -6.68 5.30 14.43
C VAL A 179 -7.69 6.28 15.03
N ASN A 180 -8.61 6.80 14.21
CA ASN A 180 -9.61 7.77 14.66
C ASN A 180 -10.69 7.14 15.56
N TYR A 181 -11.02 5.87 15.35
CA TYR A 181 -11.96 5.14 16.21
C TYR A 181 -11.35 4.84 17.59
N LYS A 182 -10.08 4.40 17.64
CA LYS A 182 -9.38 4.19 18.92
C LYS A 182 -9.33 5.47 19.76
N HIS A 183 -9.05 6.63 19.14
CA HIS A 183 -9.06 7.91 19.86
C HIS A 183 -10.40 8.22 20.52
N LYS A 184 -11.53 8.00 19.83
CA LYS A 184 -12.86 8.26 20.39
C LYS A 184 -13.20 7.41 21.63
N HIS A 185 -12.64 6.21 21.76
CA HIS A 185 -12.91 5.35 22.92
C HIS A 185 -12.03 5.67 24.11
N PHE A 186 -10.78 6.11 23.90
CA PHE A 186 -9.91 6.57 24.99
C PHE A 186 -10.34 7.91 25.60
N ASP A 187 -11.08 8.75 24.86
CA ASP A 187 -11.62 10.01 25.40
C ASP A 187 -12.92 9.80 26.22
N LEU A 188 -13.47 8.58 26.28
CA LEU A 188 -14.72 8.24 26.95
C LEU A 188 -14.55 7.34 28.19
N GLU A 189 -13.33 6.92 28.52
CA GLU A 189 -12.95 6.19 29.74
C GLU A 189 -12.21 7.10 30.73
#